data_AF-A0A168DD17-F1
#
_entry.id   AF-A0A168DD17-F1
#
_cell.length_a   1.000
_cell.length_b   1.000
_cell.length_c   1.000
_cell.angle_alpha   90.00
_cell.angle_beta   90.00
_cell.angle_gamma   90.00
#
_symmetry.space_group_name_H-M   'P 1'
#
loop_
_entity.id
_entity.type
_entity.pdbx_description
1 polymer ?
#
loop_
_entity_poly.entity_id
_entity_poly.type
_entity_poly.pdbx_seq_one_letter_code
_entity_poly.pdbx_strand_id
1 'polypeptide(L)'
;MQTLLLWLFYISSFYAFIPGMITRIFGFRVFRKGNSEREFALTFDDGPDPHYTPKLLDMLQRYNAKGTFFVVGKNAEQHPELIKRMYDEGHLIGIHNYIHKSNWIMRPATVRSQIKKTDEIIYAITGERTSYYRPPWGIVNLFDFAKRNQFKIVLWSAMFGDWRVKMGSDKLAKRMLNKLKPGEVMLLHDCGSTVGANPDAPKQMLIALEQVLQEAKRRNLQSIRVDEMIQVSARNTKLTPGKIAVVKLWLMWEVVFHFIFQLKTVNPADPFLHYRQRSYKGKTLTLDNGSLLEHGDSIIELHVDNEKLFQLGVKSRSTVHLAIQMIRSMEKELPMLAQQLIENDEFKHVKALYGVSMINRGPKKFGFSILDLPEGWFSKSTKVYLKILLNIIHPTGQERLKDSPSKLVPKMMIMPLEYLYEHHAVSGSHRFSNPTKIQKIVSVENRNLKL
;
A
#
# COMPACT_ATOMS: atom_id res chain seq x y z
N MET A 1 31.70 -3.81 26.83
CA MET A 1 31.51 -2.50 26.16
C MET A 1 31.46 -2.64 24.63
N GLN A 2 32.37 -3.41 24.00
CA GLN A 2 32.38 -3.64 22.55
C GLN A 2 31.11 -4.30 21.99
N THR A 3 30.52 -5.27 22.69
CA THR A 3 29.29 -5.97 22.25
C THR A 3 28.07 -5.04 22.23
N LEU A 4 27.95 -4.13 23.21
CA LEU A 4 26.85 -3.15 23.28
C LEU A 4 26.95 -2.12 22.14
N LEU A 5 28.16 -1.67 21.82
CA LEU A 5 28.45 -0.79 20.68
C LEU A 5 28.17 -1.48 19.33
N LEU A 6 28.47 -2.78 19.22
CA LEU A 6 28.17 -3.58 18.03
C LEU A 6 26.66 -3.73 17.83
N TRP A 7 25.90 -4.01 18.90
CA TRP A 7 24.43 -4.09 18.87
C TRP A 7 23.78 -2.73 18.57
N LEU A 8 24.27 -1.62 19.15
CA LEU A 8 23.84 -0.26 18.81
C LEU A 8 24.13 0.08 17.34
N PHE A 9 25.27 -0.36 16.80
CA PHE A 9 25.63 -0.20 15.40
C PHE A 9 24.74 -1.02 14.46
N TYR A 10 24.46 -2.29 14.77
CA TYR A 10 23.54 -3.12 13.99
C TYR A 10 22.09 -2.62 14.05
N ILE A 11 21.62 -2.20 15.22
CA ILE A 11 20.29 -1.61 15.39
C ILE A 11 20.21 -0.28 14.62
N SER A 12 21.18 0.63 14.75
CA SER A 12 21.20 1.89 13.99
C SER A 12 21.25 1.66 12.47
N SER A 13 22.06 0.69 12.01
CA SER A 13 22.25 0.37 10.60
C SER A 13 21.03 -0.31 9.96
N PHE A 14 20.39 -1.28 10.63
CA PHE A 14 19.21 -1.97 10.10
C PHE A 14 17.90 -1.19 10.30
N TYR A 15 17.83 -0.31 11.30
CA TYR A 15 16.58 0.38 11.68
C TYR A 15 16.39 1.73 10.96
N ALA A 16 17.48 2.41 10.58
CA ALA A 16 17.42 3.73 9.96
C ALA A 16 18.27 3.85 8.68
N PHE A 17 19.49 3.31 8.67
CA PHE A 17 20.41 3.51 7.55
C PHE A 17 19.99 2.73 6.29
N ILE A 18 19.74 1.42 6.41
CA ILE A 18 19.34 0.58 5.28
C ILE A 18 17.95 0.98 4.73
N PRO A 19 16.89 1.21 5.54
CA PRO A 19 15.61 1.71 5.04
C PRO A 19 15.71 3.11 4.43
N GLY A 20 16.47 4.03 5.03
CA GLY A 20 16.71 5.37 4.50
C GLY A 20 17.44 5.34 3.15
N MET A 21 18.45 4.48 3.02
CA MET A 21 19.20 4.26 1.78
C MET A 21 18.33 3.59 0.70
N ILE A 22 17.55 2.55 1.04
CA ILE A 22 16.62 1.88 0.10
C ILE A 22 15.52 2.85 -0.38
N THR A 23 15.00 3.70 0.50
CA THR A 23 14.00 4.72 0.14
C THR A 23 14.60 5.79 -0.76
N ARG A 24 15.88 6.15 -0.54
CA ARG A 24 16.58 7.17 -1.31
C ARG A 24 17.03 6.68 -2.69
N ILE A 25 17.32 5.39 -2.82
CA ILE A 25 17.83 4.75 -4.05
C ILE A 25 16.70 4.14 -4.91
N PHE A 26 15.69 3.51 -4.29
CA PHE A 26 14.67 2.74 -5.02
C PHE A 26 13.28 3.42 -5.11
N GLY A 27 13.08 4.59 -4.50
CA GLY A 27 11.80 5.34 -4.60
C GLY A 27 10.59 4.57 -4.05
N PHE A 28 10.80 3.62 -3.15
CA PHE A 28 9.76 2.73 -2.65
C PHE A 28 8.79 3.48 -1.74
N ARG A 29 7.54 3.66 -2.19
CA ARG A 29 6.39 4.18 -1.39
C ARG A 29 6.52 5.59 -0.82
N VAL A 30 7.45 6.36 -1.34
CA VAL A 30 7.60 7.78 -1.02
C VAL A 30 7.44 8.57 -2.29
N PHE A 31 6.61 9.62 -2.24
CA PHE A 31 6.57 10.58 -3.33
C PHE A 31 7.74 11.57 -3.18
N ARG A 32 8.61 11.62 -4.18
CA ARG A 32 9.83 12.46 -4.15
C ARG A 32 9.97 13.37 -5.35
N LYS A 33 9.48 12.93 -6.50
CA LYS A 33 9.52 13.63 -7.76
C LYS A 33 8.29 13.24 -8.57
N GLY A 34 7.68 14.22 -9.21
CA GLY A 34 6.61 14.00 -10.17
C GLY A 34 7.11 13.80 -11.59
N ASN A 35 6.19 13.35 -12.44
CA ASN A 35 6.35 13.34 -13.89
C ASN A 35 5.36 14.33 -14.49
N SER A 36 5.86 15.47 -14.92
CA SER A 36 5.07 16.60 -15.38
C SER A 36 5.88 17.34 -16.46
N GLU A 37 5.17 18.02 -17.35
CA GLU A 37 5.78 18.78 -18.45
C GLU A 37 6.04 20.25 -18.07
N ARG A 38 5.27 20.81 -17.12
CA ARG A 38 5.35 22.23 -16.76
C ARG A 38 5.18 22.54 -15.28
N GLU A 39 4.74 21.59 -14.47
CA GLU A 39 4.43 21.81 -13.06
C GLU A 39 5.61 21.44 -12.15
N PHE A 40 5.77 22.15 -11.03
CA PHE A 40 6.66 21.79 -9.93
C PHE A 40 5.93 21.97 -8.59
N ALA A 41 6.41 21.32 -7.53
CA ALA A 41 5.79 21.38 -6.21
C ALA A 41 6.69 22.11 -5.21
N LEU A 42 6.18 23.20 -4.65
CA LEU A 42 6.79 23.89 -3.51
C LEU A 42 6.27 23.24 -2.21
N THR A 43 7.19 22.84 -1.35
CA THR A 43 6.84 22.26 -0.04
C THR A 43 7.58 22.98 1.08
N PHE A 44 6.86 23.30 2.16
CA PHE A 44 7.35 24.07 3.29
C PHE A 44 7.21 23.26 4.57
N ASP A 45 8.31 23.08 5.29
CA ASP A 45 8.34 22.35 6.57
C ASP A 45 8.51 23.33 7.74
N ASP A 46 8.21 22.84 8.95
CA ASP A 46 8.44 23.46 10.27
C ASP A 46 7.45 24.52 10.74
N GLY A 47 6.69 25.16 9.83
CA GLY A 47 5.66 26.13 10.17
C GLY A 47 4.42 25.58 10.89
N PRO A 48 3.41 26.44 11.14
CA PRO A 48 3.39 27.87 10.81
C PRO A 48 4.24 28.74 11.76
N ASP A 49 4.87 29.76 11.22
CA ASP A 49 5.56 30.85 11.92
C ASP A 49 4.72 32.14 11.80
N PRO A 50 4.39 32.83 12.91
CA PRO A 50 3.50 33.99 12.88
C PRO A 50 4.07 35.21 12.15
N HIS A 51 5.38 35.28 11.93
CA HIS A 51 6.01 36.41 11.26
C HIS A 51 6.27 36.15 9.76
N TYR A 52 6.67 34.93 9.41
CA TYR A 52 7.12 34.60 8.05
C TYR A 52 6.06 33.88 7.22
N THR A 53 5.27 32.98 7.80
CA THR A 53 4.22 32.24 7.08
C THR A 53 3.17 33.17 6.45
N PRO A 54 2.69 34.26 7.09
CA PRO A 54 1.77 35.20 6.43
C PRO A 54 2.36 35.82 5.17
N LYS A 55 3.64 36.23 5.22
CA LYS A 55 4.34 36.84 4.09
C LYS A 55 4.55 35.86 2.95
N LEU A 56 4.79 34.59 3.29
CA LEU A 56 4.86 33.50 2.33
C LEU A 56 3.52 33.29 1.63
N LEU A 57 2.42 33.24 2.37
CA LEU A 57 1.07 33.10 1.81
C LEU A 57 0.72 34.27 0.87
N ASP A 58 0.99 35.51 1.28
CA ASP A 58 0.82 36.69 0.42
C ASP A 58 1.62 36.56 -0.88
N MET A 59 2.88 36.09 -0.79
CA MET A 59 3.73 35.88 -1.95
C MET A 59 3.18 34.80 -2.88
N LEU A 60 2.77 33.65 -2.34
CA LEU A 60 2.18 32.57 -3.14
C LEU A 60 0.91 33.05 -3.85
N GLN A 61 0.06 33.83 -3.17
CA GLN A 61 -1.13 34.43 -3.77
C GLN A 61 -0.78 35.39 -4.91
N ARG A 62 0.20 36.30 -4.73
CA ARG A 62 0.63 37.25 -5.78
C ARG A 62 1.09 36.57 -7.07
N TYR A 63 1.74 35.42 -6.96
CA TYR A 63 2.23 34.66 -8.11
C TYR A 63 1.26 33.55 -8.56
N ASN A 64 0.06 33.47 -7.98
CA ASN A 64 -0.90 32.39 -8.21
C ASN A 64 -0.26 30.99 -8.07
N ALA A 65 0.62 30.83 -7.10
CA ALA A 65 1.35 29.61 -6.80
C ALA A 65 0.66 28.83 -5.67
N LYS A 66 0.66 27.50 -5.74
CA LYS A 66 0.16 26.65 -4.64
C LYS A 66 1.30 25.89 -3.98
N GLY A 67 1.38 26.00 -2.65
CA GLY A 67 2.31 25.25 -1.82
C GLY A 67 1.68 24.04 -1.12
N THR A 68 2.53 23.20 -0.55
CA THR A 68 2.15 22.22 0.47
C THR A 68 2.93 22.46 1.76
N PHE A 69 2.22 22.59 2.87
CA PHE A 69 2.78 22.93 4.18
C PHE A 69 2.76 21.70 5.08
N PHE A 70 3.93 21.16 5.42
CA PHE A 70 4.07 20.11 6.42
C PHE A 70 4.26 20.76 7.79
N VAL A 71 3.14 20.91 8.51
CA VAL A 71 3.10 21.70 9.74
C VAL A 71 3.48 20.88 10.97
N VAL A 72 4.18 21.53 11.89
CA VAL A 72 4.43 20.99 13.22
C VAL A 72 3.19 21.23 14.07
N GLY A 73 2.60 20.17 14.61
CA GLY A 73 1.31 20.25 15.30
C GLY A 73 1.28 21.21 16.49
N LYS A 74 2.38 21.39 17.22
CA LYS A 74 2.49 22.40 18.28
C LYS A 74 2.33 23.82 17.73
N ASN A 75 2.92 24.11 16.58
CA ASN A 75 2.83 25.43 15.95
C ASN A 75 1.42 25.63 15.36
N ALA A 76 0.84 24.58 14.77
CA ALA A 76 -0.54 24.58 14.29
C ALA A 76 -1.57 24.83 15.42
N GLU A 77 -1.34 24.27 16.61
CA GLU A 77 -2.16 24.49 17.81
C GLU A 77 -2.06 25.94 18.33
N GLN A 78 -0.88 26.56 18.18
CA GLN A 78 -0.63 27.95 18.61
C GLN A 78 -1.14 29.00 17.62
N HIS A 79 -1.15 28.67 16.32
CA HIS A 79 -1.51 29.58 15.23
C HIS A 79 -2.61 28.98 14.33
N PRO A 80 -3.79 28.64 14.87
CA PRO A 80 -4.87 28.02 14.10
C PRO A 80 -5.38 28.92 12.95
N GLU A 81 -5.28 30.24 13.10
CA GLU A 81 -5.63 31.22 12.07
C GLU A 81 -4.79 31.04 10.79
N LEU A 82 -3.52 30.67 10.93
CA LEU A 82 -2.63 30.45 9.78
C LEU A 82 -2.90 29.12 9.09
N ILE A 83 -3.26 28.09 9.87
CA ILE A 83 -3.71 26.81 9.31
C ILE A 83 -5.01 27.01 8.52
N LYS A 84 -5.96 27.77 9.07
CA LYS A 84 -7.21 28.09 8.39
C LYS A 84 -6.96 28.89 7.11
N ARG A 85 -6.10 29.90 7.18
CA ARG A 85 -5.69 30.70 6.01
C ARG A 85 -5.05 29.86 4.92
N MET A 86 -4.12 28.95 5.26
CA MET A 86 -3.52 28.02 4.29
C MET A 86 -4.60 27.21 3.56
N TYR A 87 -5.58 26.70 4.31
CA TYR A 87 -6.68 25.91 3.78
C TYR A 87 -7.60 26.74 2.88
N ASP A 88 -8.06 27.90 3.34
CA ASP A 88 -8.98 28.79 2.61
C ASP A 88 -8.34 29.35 1.33
N GLU A 89 -7.02 29.58 1.34
CA GLU A 89 -6.25 29.97 0.14
C GLU A 89 -5.94 28.78 -0.79
N GLY A 90 -6.42 27.57 -0.46
CA GLY A 90 -6.36 26.39 -1.31
C GLY A 90 -4.99 25.71 -1.33
N HIS A 91 -4.17 25.87 -0.29
CA HIS A 91 -2.93 25.10 -0.13
C HIS A 91 -3.20 23.71 0.46
N LEU A 92 -2.25 22.79 0.26
CA LEU A 92 -2.33 21.47 0.88
C LEU A 92 -1.63 21.49 2.24
N ILE A 93 -2.27 20.94 3.27
CA ILE A 93 -1.70 20.84 4.61
C ILE A 93 -1.34 19.38 4.87
N GLY A 94 -0.11 19.13 5.30
CA GLY A 94 0.43 17.83 5.67
C GLY A 94 0.99 17.84 7.09
N ILE A 95 1.29 16.66 7.62
CA ILE A 95 1.76 16.47 9.00
C ILE A 95 3.30 16.45 9.03
N HIS A 96 3.90 17.15 10.01
CA HIS A 96 5.33 17.10 10.32
C HIS A 96 5.60 16.73 11.80
N ASN A 97 4.84 15.77 12.32
CA ASN A 97 4.70 15.45 13.76
C ASN A 97 4.13 16.61 14.59
N TYR A 98 3.81 16.35 15.87
CA TYR A 98 3.34 17.38 16.77
C TYR A 98 4.51 18.21 17.35
N ILE A 99 5.67 17.60 17.58
CA ILE A 99 6.94 18.28 17.88
C ILE A 99 7.98 17.92 16.82
N HIS A 100 8.86 18.87 16.52
CA HIS A 100 9.98 18.68 15.58
C HIS A 100 11.12 17.85 16.22
N LYS A 101 10.86 16.55 16.44
CA LYS A 101 11.83 15.58 16.95
C LYS A 101 12.01 14.46 15.93
N SER A 102 13.25 14.00 15.77
CA SER A 102 13.56 12.90 14.85
C SER A 102 12.87 11.61 15.27
N ASN A 103 12.24 10.93 14.32
CA ASN A 103 11.63 9.62 14.52
C ASN A 103 12.63 8.55 14.95
N TRP A 104 13.93 8.77 14.72
CA TRP A 104 14.99 7.85 15.08
C TRP A 104 15.10 7.62 16.60
N ILE A 105 14.83 8.66 17.39
CA ILE A 105 14.96 8.64 18.86
C ILE A 105 13.60 8.52 19.57
N MET A 106 12.52 8.32 18.82
CA MET A 106 11.17 8.21 19.36
C MET A 106 10.64 6.78 19.27
N ARG A 107 9.92 6.34 20.32
CA ARG A 107 9.24 5.05 20.31
C ARG A 107 8.11 5.07 19.26
N PRO A 108 7.80 3.93 18.62
CA PRO A 108 6.73 3.87 17.61
C PRO A 108 5.36 4.37 18.11
N ALA A 109 5.01 4.09 19.38
CA ALA A 109 3.77 4.61 19.99
C ALA A 109 3.76 6.13 20.09
N THR A 110 4.91 6.74 20.37
CA THR A 110 5.07 8.19 20.45
C THR A 110 4.88 8.83 19.07
N VAL A 111 5.53 8.32 18.03
CA VAL A 111 5.35 8.82 16.65
C VAL A 111 3.88 8.76 16.24
N ARG A 112 3.17 7.67 16.57
CA ARG A 112 1.73 7.54 16.30
C ARG A 112 0.89 8.61 16.99
N SER A 113 1.17 8.85 18.27
CA SER A 113 0.46 9.87 19.04
C SER A 113 0.71 11.27 18.48
N GLN A 114 1.95 11.56 18.08
CA GLN A 114 2.36 12.82 17.46
C GLN A 114 1.62 13.09 16.14
N ILE A 115 1.57 12.09 15.24
CA ILE A 115 0.84 12.20 13.97
C ILE A 115 -0.66 12.36 14.22
N LYS A 116 -1.24 11.52 15.09
CA LYS A 116 -2.68 11.55 15.40
C LYS A 116 -3.10 12.89 16.00
N LYS A 117 -2.33 13.41 16.96
CA LYS A 117 -2.60 14.71 17.59
C LYS A 117 -2.58 15.83 16.54
N THR A 118 -1.60 15.82 15.64
CA THR A 118 -1.51 16.83 14.57
C THR A 118 -2.68 16.73 13.59
N ASP A 119 -3.09 15.53 13.20
CA ASP A 119 -4.27 15.31 12.35
C ASP A 119 -5.56 15.79 13.01
N GLU A 120 -5.73 15.55 14.31
CA GLU A 120 -6.88 16.04 15.09
C GLU A 120 -6.93 17.57 15.15
N ILE A 121 -5.79 18.23 15.33
CA ILE A 121 -5.69 19.70 15.31
C ILE A 121 -6.07 20.25 13.92
N ILE A 122 -5.48 19.69 12.85
CA ILE A 122 -5.79 20.12 11.48
C ILE A 122 -7.30 19.95 11.21
N TYR A 123 -7.85 18.78 11.52
CA TYR A 123 -9.27 18.50 11.32
C TYR A 123 -10.19 19.45 12.11
N ALA A 124 -9.83 19.79 13.35
CA ALA A 124 -10.61 20.72 14.16
C ALA A 124 -10.67 22.14 13.55
N ILE A 125 -9.62 22.55 12.81
CA ILE A 125 -9.51 23.89 12.22
C ILE A 125 -10.14 23.94 10.83
N THR A 126 -9.88 22.92 9.99
CA THR A 126 -10.24 22.93 8.56
C THR A 126 -11.50 22.12 8.24
N GLY A 127 -11.90 21.20 9.12
CA GLY A 127 -12.93 20.20 8.84
C GLY A 127 -12.46 19.04 7.95
N GLU A 128 -11.19 19.05 7.51
CA GLU A 128 -10.62 18.03 6.62
C GLU A 128 -9.44 17.32 7.27
N ARG A 129 -9.38 15.99 7.11
CA ARG A 129 -8.22 15.19 7.52
C ARG A 129 -7.18 15.16 6.42
N THR A 130 -5.93 15.28 6.81
CA THR A 130 -4.84 15.18 5.84
C THR A 130 -4.39 13.73 5.66
N SER A 131 -4.05 13.37 4.43
CA SER A 131 -3.47 12.07 4.10
C SER A 131 -1.97 12.19 3.80
N TYR A 132 -1.33 13.31 4.09
CA TYR A 132 0.06 13.57 3.71
C TYR A 132 0.93 13.78 4.94
N TYR A 133 2.09 13.13 4.95
CA TYR A 133 3.01 13.16 6.07
C TYR A 133 4.44 13.25 5.57
N ARG A 134 5.25 14.08 6.23
CA ARG A 134 6.68 14.13 6.04
C ARG A 134 7.33 13.95 7.42
N PRO A 135 8.17 12.91 7.62
CA PRO A 135 8.86 12.76 8.90
C PRO A 135 9.91 13.87 9.06
N PRO A 136 10.08 14.43 10.28
CA PRO A 136 11.19 15.32 10.59
C PRO A 136 12.54 14.75 10.13
N TRP A 137 13.38 15.62 9.56
CA TRP A 137 14.69 15.28 8.97
C TRP A 137 14.65 14.35 7.74
N GLY A 138 13.47 13.96 7.26
CA GLY A 138 13.29 12.95 6.21
C GLY A 138 13.80 11.56 6.61
N ILE A 139 14.03 11.33 7.91
CA ILE A 139 14.48 10.04 8.42
C ILE A 139 13.25 9.15 8.59
N VAL A 140 13.07 8.24 7.64
CA VAL A 140 12.04 7.19 7.69
C VAL A 140 12.58 5.97 8.45
N ASN A 141 11.82 5.47 9.42
CA ASN A 141 12.11 4.20 10.09
C ASN A 141 11.13 3.10 9.63
N LEU A 142 11.39 1.84 10.00
CA LEU A 142 10.52 0.70 9.64
C LEU A 142 9.05 0.85 10.13
N PHE A 143 8.78 1.72 11.10
CA PHE A 143 7.45 1.94 11.68
C PHE A 143 6.66 3.04 10.99
N ASP A 144 7.31 4.05 10.42
CA ASP A 144 6.69 4.95 9.43
C ASP A 144 6.10 4.13 8.26
N PHE A 145 6.76 3.00 7.95
CA PHE A 145 6.30 2.00 6.99
C PHE A 145 5.27 1.00 7.55
N ALA A 146 5.20 0.76 8.85
CA ALA A 146 4.20 -0.16 9.45
C ALA A 146 2.78 0.46 9.51
N LYS A 147 2.65 1.78 9.38
CA LYS A 147 1.37 2.53 9.41
C LYS A 147 0.90 3.06 8.04
N ARG A 148 1.24 2.33 6.98
CA ARG A 148 0.95 2.55 5.54
C ARG A 148 -0.51 2.74 5.08
N ASN A 149 -1.52 2.65 5.95
CA ASN A 149 -2.94 2.65 5.52
C ASN A 149 -3.66 4.00 5.76
N GLN A 150 -2.99 5.01 6.32
CA GLN A 150 -3.62 6.30 6.66
C GLN A 150 -2.92 7.51 6.02
N PHE A 151 -1.61 7.48 5.82
CA PHE A 151 -0.86 8.63 5.30
C PHE A 151 0.13 8.23 4.20
N LYS A 152 0.28 9.10 3.21
CA LYS A 152 1.26 9.04 2.13
C LYS A 152 2.49 9.84 2.52
N ILE A 153 3.65 9.18 2.50
CA ILE A 153 4.92 9.82 2.81
C ILE A 153 5.38 10.65 1.60
N VAL A 154 5.63 11.94 1.84
CA VAL A 154 6.16 12.87 0.85
C VAL A 154 7.53 13.34 1.32
N LEU A 155 8.56 13.10 0.50
CA LEU A 155 9.90 13.69 0.69
C LEU A 155 10.15 14.68 -0.45
N TRP A 156 11.38 14.80 -0.92
CA TRP A 156 11.81 15.78 -1.90
C TRP A 156 12.80 15.21 -2.90
N SER A 157 12.88 15.86 -4.06
CA SER A 157 13.90 15.66 -5.09
C SER A 157 14.96 16.77 -5.06
N ALA A 158 14.59 17.96 -4.59
CA ALA A 158 15.46 19.11 -4.47
C ALA A 158 15.47 19.65 -3.03
N MET A 159 16.66 19.81 -2.46
CA MET A 159 16.90 20.37 -1.12
C MET A 159 18.07 21.34 -1.24
N PHE A 160 17.92 22.52 -0.63
CA PHE A 160 18.83 23.64 -0.89
C PHE A 160 19.68 24.03 0.30
N GLY A 161 19.25 23.66 1.51
CA GLY A 161 19.90 24.07 2.76
C GLY A 161 19.55 25.50 3.15
N ASP A 162 18.33 25.95 2.86
CA ASP A 162 17.79 27.27 3.18
C ASP A 162 17.84 27.59 4.67
N TRP A 163 17.74 26.58 5.54
CA TRP A 163 17.91 26.72 6.99
C TRP A 163 19.35 27.04 7.44
N ARG A 164 20.36 26.95 6.55
CA ARG A 164 21.77 27.13 6.92
C ARG A 164 22.18 28.60 6.91
N VAL A 165 22.84 29.05 7.97
CA VAL A 165 23.41 30.41 8.11
C VAL A 165 24.24 30.84 6.90
N LYS A 166 25.10 29.95 6.37
CA LYS A 166 26.03 30.24 5.26
C LYS A 166 25.39 30.19 3.86
N MET A 167 24.07 30.04 3.75
CA MET A 167 23.42 29.98 2.44
C MET A 167 23.27 31.39 1.85
N GLY A 168 22.57 32.30 2.52
CA GLY A 168 22.20 33.61 1.97
C GLY A 168 21.21 33.53 0.79
N SER A 169 20.46 34.60 0.53
CA SER A 169 19.42 34.64 -0.51
C SER A 169 19.93 34.34 -1.91
N ASP A 170 21.06 34.92 -2.33
CA ASP A 170 21.50 34.85 -3.74
C ASP A 170 21.98 33.45 -4.13
N LYS A 171 22.73 32.81 -3.23
CA LYS A 171 23.19 31.43 -3.42
C LYS A 171 22.02 30.46 -3.33
N LEU A 172 21.05 30.73 -2.45
CA LEU A 172 19.83 29.94 -2.36
C LEU A 172 19.02 30.04 -3.65
N ALA A 173 18.78 31.25 -4.15
CA ALA A 173 18.09 31.51 -5.42
C ALA A 173 18.78 30.78 -6.57
N LYS A 174 20.10 30.92 -6.71
CA LYS A 174 20.88 30.21 -7.74
C LYS A 174 20.69 28.69 -7.67
N ARG A 175 20.68 28.10 -6.47
CA ARG A 175 20.45 26.66 -6.29
C ARG A 175 19.02 26.24 -6.65
N MET A 176 18.04 27.04 -6.26
CA MET A 176 16.63 26.79 -6.57
C MET A 176 16.37 26.90 -8.08
N LEU A 177 16.87 27.95 -8.73
CA LEU A 177 16.77 28.16 -10.18
C LEU A 177 17.39 27.00 -10.98
N ASN A 178 18.56 26.52 -10.57
CA ASN A 178 19.21 25.36 -11.20
C ASN A 178 18.38 24.06 -11.10
N LYS A 179 17.50 23.97 -10.10
CA LYS A 179 16.58 22.85 -9.89
C LYS A 179 15.14 23.19 -10.29
N LEU A 180 14.88 24.36 -10.86
CA LEU A 180 13.56 24.73 -11.35
C LEU A 180 13.27 23.99 -12.67
N LYS A 181 12.72 22.78 -12.53
CA LYS A 181 12.39 21.87 -13.61
C LYS A 181 11.03 21.21 -13.34
N PRO A 182 10.30 20.82 -14.39
CA PRO A 182 9.07 20.07 -14.24
C PRO A 182 9.24 18.79 -13.39
N GLY A 183 8.22 18.49 -12.60
CA GLY A 183 8.16 17.35 -11.68
C GLY A 183 8.98 17.51 -10.40
N GLU A 184 9.76 18.57 -10.21
CA GLU A 184 10.57 18.72 -9.00
C GLU A 184 9.69 18.99 -7.76
N VAL A 185 10.03 18.33 -6.65
CA VAL A 185 9.46 18.60 -5.32
C VAL A 185 10.54 19.29 -4.49
N MET A 186 10.35 20.58 -4.27
CA MET A 186 11.29 21.48 -3.60
C MET A 186 11.00 21.53 -2.10
N LEU A 187 11.99 21.16 -1.28
CA LEU A 187 11.93 21.33 0.18
C LEU A 187 12.47 22.71 0.58
N LEU A 188 11.64 23.46 1.29
CA LEU A 188 11.92 24.76 1.91
C LEU A 188 11.35 24.77 3.34
N HIS A 189 11.69 25.78 4.14
CA HIS A 189 11.24 25.92 5.53
C HIS A 189 10.70 27.34 5.75
N ASP A 190 9.51 27.45 6.33
CA ASP A 190 8.88 28.72 6.66
C ASP A 190 9.01 29.11 8.14
N CYS A 191 9.64 28.25 8.95
CA CYS A 191 9.98 28.51 10.35
C CYS A 191 11.48 28.34 10.62
N GLY A 192 12.07 29.32 11.31
CA GLY A 192 13.50 29.34 11.64
C GLY A 192 13.83 28.91 13.09
N SER A 193 12.82 28.57 13.90
CA SER A 193 12.98 28.29 15.33
C SER A 193 13.22 26.81 15.66
N THR A 194 13.32 25.93 14.65
CA THR A 194 13.63 24.52 14.86
C THR A 194 15.11 24.29 15.14
N VAL A 195 15.43 23.22 15.87
CA VAL A 195 16.81 22.92 16.29
C VAL A 195 17.70 22.74 15.07
N GLY A 196 18.70 23.63 14.91
CA GLY A 196 19.66 23.59 13.80
C GLY A 196 19.30 24.50 12.62
N ALA A 197 18.16 25.20 12.66
CA ALA A 197 17.80 26.24 11.70
C ALA A 197 18.34 27.61 12.13
N ASN A 198 18.64 28.45 11.15
CA ASN A 198 18.92 29.87 11.37
C ASN A 198 17.59 30.63 11.57
N PRO A 199 17.42 31.45 12.63
CA PRO A 199 16.22 32.27 12.81
C PRO A 199 15.86 33.16 11.62
N ASP A 200 16.86 33.65 10.88
CA ASP A 200 16.65 34.48 9.68
C ASP A 200 16.49 33.66 8.38
N ALA A 201 16.54 32.33 8.44
CA ALA A 201 16.42 31.48 7.26
C ALA A 201 15.12 31.73 6.47
N PRO A 202 13.93 31.85 7.09
CA PRO A 202 12.70 32.09 6.33
C PRO A 202 12.73 33.42 5.57
N LYS A 203 13.36 34.46 6.13
CA LYS A 203 13.57 35.75 5.44
C LYS A 203 14.39 35.57 4.17
N GLN A 204 15.52 34.85 4.26
CA GLN A 204 16.40 34.59 3.12
C GLN A 204 15.71 33.70 2.07
N MET A 205 14.91 32.73 2.53
CA MET A 205 14.11 31.86 1.69
C MET A 205 13.06 32.65 0.90
N LEU A 206 12.35 33.59 1.52
CA LEU A 206 11.36 34.45 0.83
C LEU A 206 12.00 35.27 -0.30
N ILE A 207 13.15 35.91 -0.05
CA ILE A 207 13.87 36.70 -1.07
C ILE A 207 14.28 35.80 -2.25
N ALA A 208 14.79 34.60 -1.96
CA ALA A 208 15.19 33.65 -2.99
C ALA A 208 14.00 33.08 -3.77
N LEU A 209 12.90 32.79 -3.07
CA LEU A 209 11.69 32.22 -3.64
C LEU A 209 11.01 33.19 -4.62
N GLU A 210 11.01 34.49 -4.31
CA GLU A 210 10.45 35.49 -5.21
C GLU A 210 11.13 35.48 -6.59
N GLN A 211 12.47 35.42 -6.62
CA GLN A 211 13.22 35.30 -7.88
C GLN A 211 12.86 34.01 -8.64
N VAL A 212 12.64 32.91 -7.92
CA VAL A 212 12.27 31.61 -8.50
C VAL A 212 10.85 31.64 -9.07
N LEU A 213 9.91 32.31 -8.41
CA LEU A 213 8.54 32.47 -8.89
C LEU A 213 8.46 33.38 -10.12
N GLN A 214 9.26 34.45 -10.16
CA GLN A 214 9.41 35.30 -11.35
C GLN A 214 9.95 34.50 -12.54
N GLU A 215 11.00 33.72 -12.33
CA GLU A 215 11.57 32.88 -13.39
C GLU A 215 10.61 31.75 -13.80
N ALA A 216 9.89 31.15 -12.86
CA ALA A 216 8.87 30.14 -13.16
C ALA A 216 7.79 30.72 -14.07
N LYS A 217 7.28 31.92 -13.75
CA LYS A 217 6.32 32.64 -14.59
C LYS A 217 6.89 32.91 -15.98
N ARG A 218 8.13 33.38 -16.09
CA ARG A 218 8.81 33.63 -17.37
C ARG A 218 8.95 32.36 -18.22
N ARG A 219 9.16 31.20 -17.57
CA ARG A 219 9.31 29.89 -18.21
C ARG A 219 8.00 29.12 -18.36
N ASN A 220 6.86 29.74 -18.04
CA ASN A 220 5.54 29.10 -18.04
C ASN A 220 5.49 27.80 -17.19
N LEU A 221 6.21 27.81 -16.06
CA LEU A 221 6.19 26.75 -15.06
C LEU A 221 5.21 27.12 -13.94
N GLN A 222 4.40 26.15 -13.52
CA GLN A 222 3.36 26.38 -12.51
C GLN A 222 3.69 25.64 -11.21
N SER A 223 3.55 26.33 -10.09
CA SER A 223 3.63 25.69 -8.78
C SER A 223 2.27 25.10 -8.39
N ILE A 224 2.26 23.79 -8.11
CA ILE A 224 1.06 23.03 -7.72
C ILE A 224 1.28 22.28 -6.41
N ARG A 225 0.16 21.85 -5.80
CA ARG A 225 0.17 21.03 -4.58
C ARG A 225 0.73 19.63 -4.86
N VAL A 226 1.23 18.93 -3.82
CA VAL A 226 1.85 17.61 -4.05
C VAL A 226 0.83 16.52 -4.41
N ASP A 227 -0.41 16.64 -3.95
CA ASP A 227 -1.51 15.74 -4.31
C ASP A 227 -1.86 15.86 -5.81
N GLU A 228 -1.94 17.08 -6.33
CA GLU A 228 -2.10 17.35 -7.76
C GLU A 228 -0.90 16.84 -8.55
N MET A 229 0.33 17.10 -8.07
CA MET A 229 1.54 16.59 -8.71
C MET A 229 1.53 15.07 -8.79
N ILE A 230 1.08 14.37 -7.74
CA ILE A 230 0.90 12.92 -7.75
C ILE A 230 -0.09 12.49 -8.85
N GLN A 231 -1.21 13.20 -9.01
CA GLN A 231 -2.22 12.88 -10.01
C GLN A 231 -1.70 13.13 -11.43
N VAL A 232 -1.08 14.28 -11.68
CA VAL A 232 -0.42 14.62 -12.95
C VAL A 232 0.64 13.57 -13.29
N SER A 233 1.46 13.19 -12.31
CA SER A 233 2.46 12.13 -12.46
C SER A 233 1.82 10.81 -12.84
N ALA A 234 0.74 10.40 -12.17
CA ALA A 234 0.05 9.16 -12.50
C ALA A 234 -0.49 9.14 -13.94
N ARG A 235 -0.97 10.29 -14.45
CA ARG A 235 -1.41 10.44 -15.84
C ARG A 235 -0.26 10.40 -16.85
N ASN A 236 0.87 11.02 -16.51
CA ASN A 236 2.04 11.14 -17.41
C ASN A 236 3.02 9.97 -17.31
N THR A 237 2.92 9.13 -16.27
CA THR A 237 3.80 7.98 -16.08
C THR A 237 3.51 6.90 -17.11
N LYS A 238 4.17 6.99 -18.27
CA LYS A 238 4.46 5.82 -19.09
C LYS A 238 5.42 4.94 -18.28
N LEU A 239 4.96 3.74 -17.94
CA LEU A 239 5.75 2.70 -17.25
C LEU A 239 7.12 2.57 -17.95
N THR A 240 8.23 2.43 -17.20
CA THR A 240 9.56 2.31 -17.83
C THR A 240 9.65 1.04 -18.68
N PRO A 241 10.41 1.01 -19.79
CA PRO A 241 10.49 -0.14 -20.71
C PRO A 241 10.78 -1.47 -20.02
N GLY A 242 11.62 -1.49 -18.98
CA GLY A 242 11.88 -2.70 -18.18
C GLY A 242 10.71 -3.12 -17.27
N LYS A 243 9.95 -2.17 -16.71
CA LYS A 243 8.73 -2.49 -15.95
C LYS A 243 7.58 -2.88 -16.86
N ILE A 244 7.44 -2.24 -18.02
CA ILE A 244 6.54 -2.66 -19.09
C ILE A 244 6.92 -4.06 -19.56
N ALA A 245 8.21 -4.35 -19.77
CA ALA A 245 8.65 -5.67 -20.21
C ALA A 245 8.32 -6.74 -19.16
N VAL A 246 8.57 -6.51 -17.88
CA VAL A 246 8.21 -7.47 -16.81
C VAL A 246 6.69 -7.67 -16.71
N VAL A 247 5.90 -6.59 -16.74
CA VAL A 247 4.43 -6.69 -16.68
C VAL A 247 3.87 -7.32 -17.94
N LYS A 248 4.37 -6.97 -19.13
CA LYS A 248 3.99 -7.61 -20.40
C LYS A 248 4.40 -9.07 -20.45
N LEU A 249 5.61 -9.43 -19.99
CA LEU A 249 6.04 -10.82 -19.90
C LEU A 249 5.17 -11.62 -18.94
N TRP A 250 4.73 -11.00 -17.83
CA TRP A 250 3.85 -11.63 -16.86
C TRP A 250 2.41 -11.80 -17.37
N LEU A 251 1.84 -10.80 -18.03
CA LEU A 251 0.52 -10.90 -18.68
C LEU A 251 0.55 -11.85 -19.89
N MET A 252 1.65 -11.85 -20.66
CA MET A 252 1.87 -12.81 -21.74
C MET A 252 2.02 -14.23 -21.18
N TRP A 253 2.69 -14.39 -20.03
CA TRP A 253 2.73 -15.67 -19.33
C TRP A 253 1.34 -16.14 -18.92
N GLU A 254 0.43 -15.26 -18.52
CA GLU A 254 -0.97 -15.65 -18.28
C GLU A 254 -1.66 -16.15 -19.53
N VAL A 255 -1.54 -15.45 -20.67
CA VAL A 255 -2.13 -15.89 -21.94
C VAL A 255 -1.57 -17.26 -22.36
N VAL A 256 -0.26 -17.44 -22.23
CA VAL A 256 0.42 -18.72 -22.50
C VAL A 256 -0.04 -19.80 -21.52
N PHE A 257 -0.22 -19.47 -20.23
CA PHE A 257 -0.69 -20.40 -19.21
C PHE A 257 -2.13 -20.83 -19.46
N HIS A 258 -3.02 -19.89 -19.81
CA HIS A 258 -4.41 -20.19 -20.19
C HIS A 258 -4.47 -21.08 -21.42
N PHE A 259 -3.61 -20.83 -22.42
CA PHE A 259 -3.54 -21.64 -23.64
C PHE A 259 -2.99 -23.05 -23.37
N ILE A 260 -1.86 -23.18 -22.68
CA ILE A 260 -1.22 -24.47 -22.38
C ILE A 260 -2.10 -25.34 -21.48
N PHE A 261 -2.81 -24.72 -20.53
CA PHE A 261 -3.55 -25.45 -19.50
C PHE A 261 -5.06 -25.39 -19.65
N GLN A 262 -5.56 -24.81 -20.74
CA GLN A 262 -6.97 -24.73 -21.14
C GLN A 262 -7.88 -24.34 -19.96
N LEU A 263 -7.52 -23.25 -19.29
CA LEU A 263 -8.31 -22.73 -18.17
C LEU A 263 -9.68 -22.26 -18.64
N LYS A 264 -10.73 -22.63 -17.91
CA LYS A 264 -12.10 -22.13 -18.08
C LYS A 264 -12.32 -20.96 -17.11
N THR A 265 -12.92 -19.87 -17.56
CA THR A 265 -13.22 -18.69 -16.73
C THR A 265 -14.64 -18.80 -16.17
N VAL A 266 -14.80 -18.63 -14.86
CA VAL A 266 -16.11 -18.76 -14.20
C VAL A 266 -17.06 -17.66 -14.67
N ASN A 267 -16.59 -16.41 -14.73
CA ASN A 267 -17.36 -15.27 -15.16
C ASN A 267 -16.63 -14.47 -16.25
N PRO A 268 -16.87 -14.76 -17.55
CA PRO A 268 -16.17 -14.08 -18.65
C PRO A 268 -16.40 -12.56 -18.70
N ALA A 269 -17.52 -12.06 -18.17
CA ALA A 269 -17.85 -10.63 -18.18
C ALA A 269 -17.10 -9.81 -17.11
N ASP A 270 -16.67 -10.45 -16.03
CA ASP A 270 -15.90 -9.83 -14.94
C ASP A 270 -15.02 -10.89 -14.27
N PRO A 271 -13.92 -11.34 -14.91
CA PRO A 271 -13.16 -12.51 -14.49
C PRO A 271 -12.47 -12.33 -13.14
N PHE A 272 -12.66 -13.29 -12.23
CA PHE A 272 -11.87 -13.37 -11.00
C PHE A 272 -11.35 -14.78 -10.71
N LEU A 273 -12.13 -15.83 -10.99
CA LEU A 273 -11.74 -17.24 -10.88
C LEU A 273 -11.66 -17.90 -12.25
N HIS A 274 -10.58 -18.64 -12.42
CA HIS A 274 -10.38 -19.60 -13.50
C HIS A 274 -10.25 -21.00 -12.90
N TYR A 275 -10.61 -22.01 -13.67
CA TYR A 275 -10.56 -23.39 -13.21
C TYR A 275 -10.16 -24.36 -14.32
N ARG A 276 -9.62 -25.51 -13.93
CA ARG A 276 -9.39 -26.65 -14.84
C ARG A 276 -9.52 -27.97 -14.12
N GLN A 277 -9.87 -29.01 -14.87
CA GLN A 277 -9.84 -30.39 -14.37
C GLN A 277 -8.43 -30.97 -14.52
N ARG A 278 -7.96 -31.68 -13.50
CA ARG A 278 -6.69 -32.42 -13.54
C ARG A 278 -6.72 -33.60 -12.57
N SER A 279 -5.82 -34.56 -12.75
CA SER A 279 -5.59 -35.61 -11.76
C SER A 279 -4.79 -35.08 -10.57
N TYR A 280 -5.22 -35.44 -9.36
CA TYR A 280 -4.52 -35.19 -8.12
C TYR A 280 -3.24 -36.02 -8.07
N LYS A 281 -2.11 -35.36 -7.78
CA LYS A 281 -0.78 -36.00 -7.75
C LYS A 281 -0.14 -36.04 -6.36
N GLY A 282 -0.90 -35.68 -5.31
CA GLY A 282 -0.39 -35.67 -3.94
C GLY A 282 -0.50 -37.02 -3.25
N LYS A 283 -0.14 -37.05 -1.96
CA LYS A 283 -0.38 -38.21 -1.08
C LYS A 283 -1.87 -38.34 -0.79
N THR A 284 -2.33 -39.54 -0.44
CA THR A 284 -3.71 -39.75 -0.02
C THR A 284 -4.07 -38.83 1.16
N LEU A 285 -5.20 -38.14 1.05
CA LEU A 285 -5.72 -37.23 2.06
C LEU A 285 -7.14 -37.62 2.44
N THR A 286 -7.44 -37.55 3.73
CA THR A 286 -8.82 -37.61 4.22
C THR A 286 -9.40 -36.20 4.20
N LEU A 287 -10.51 -36.03 3.48
CA LEU A 287 -11.26 -34.78 3.40
C LEU A 287 -12.15 -34.57 4.62
N ASP A 288 -12.62 -33.34 4.84
CA ASP A 288 -13.44 -33.00 6.02
C ASP A 288 -14.78 -33.77 6.09
N ASN A 289 -15.27 -34.29 4.97
CA ASN A 289 -16.46 -35.16 4.90
C ASN A 289 -16.15 -36.65 5.14
N GLY A 290 -14.90 -36.99 5.48
CA GLY A 290 -14.44 -38.36 5.72
C GLY A 290 -14.07 -39.14 4.45
N SER A 291 -14.28 -38.60 3.25
CA SER A 291 -13.87 -39.25 2.00
C SER A 291 -12.36 -39.20 1.78
N LEU A 292 -11.83 -40.11 0.96
CA LEU A 292 -10.42 -40.16 0.62
C LEU A 292 -10.17 -39.56 -0.76
N LEU A 293 -9.18 -38.67 -0.84
CA LEU A 293 -8.63 -38.13 -2.08
C LEU A 293 -7.26 -38.78 -2.35
N GLU A 294 -7.21 -39.61 -3.38
CA GLU A 294 -6.07 -40.47 -3.72
C GLU A 294 -5.38 -40.03 -5.01
N HIS A 295 -4.13 -40.46 -5.19
CA HIS A 295 -3.39 -40.19 -6.41
C HIS A 295 -4.17 -40.69 -7.65
N GLY A 296 -4.34 -39.81 -8.64
CA GLY A 296 -5.11 -40.10 -9.86
C GLY A 296 -6.54 -39.56 -9.84
N ASP A 297 -7.09 -39.27 -8.66
CA ASP A 297 -8.45 -38.75 -8.54
C ASP A 297 -8.64 -37.42 -9.29
N SER A 298 -9.82 -37.24 -9.88
CA SER A 298 -10.16 -36.03 -10.61
C SER A 298 -10.46 -34.88 -9.64
N ILE A 299 -9.79 -33.74 -9.84
CA ILE A 299 -9.96 -32.52 -9.06
C ILE A 299 -10.11 -31.31 -9.97
N ILE A 300 -10.75 -30.27 -9.46
CA ILE A 300 -10.83 -28.96 -10.11
C ILE A 300 -9.83 -28.02 -9.44
N GLU A 301 -8.82 -27.60 -10.19
CA GLU A 301 -7.81 -26.66 -9.72
C GLU A 301 -8.26 -25.22 -10.00
N LEU A 302 -8.30 -24.39 -8.96
CA LEU A 302 -8.67 -22.99 -9.01
C LEU A 302 -7.45 -22.08 -9.17
N HIS A 303 -7.62 -21.06 -10.01
CA HIS A 303 -6.66 -20.00 -10.26
C HIS A 303 -7.36 -18.65 -10.11
N VAL A 304 -6.73 -17.71 -9.41
CA VAL A 304 -7.23 -16.34 -9.34
C VAL A 304 -6.67 -15.57 -10.53
N ASP A 305 -7.53 -14.80 -11.20
CA ASP A 305 -7.15 -13.92 -12.29
C ASP A 305 -6.14 -12.87 -11.82
N ASN A 306 -4.94 -12.87 -12.41
CA ASN A 306 -3.88 -12.02 -11.91
C ASN A 306 -4.08 -10.54 -12.30
N GLU A 307 -4.72 -10.25 -13.43
CA GLU A 307 -5.07 -8.88 -13.80
C GLU A 307 -6.08 -8.29 -12.79
N LYS A 308 -7.15 -9.02 -12.49
CA LYS A 308 -8.15 -8.63 -11.50
C LYS A 308 -7.51 -8.48 -10.13
N LEU A 309 -6.67 -9.42 -9.71
CA LEU A 309 -5.97 -9.34 -8.43
C LEU A 309 -5.03 -8.12 -8.35
N PHE A 310 -4.35 -7.79 -9.44
CA PHE A 310 -3.55 -6.56 -9.55
C PHE A 310 -4.42 -5.30 -9.47
N GLN A 311 -5.53 -5.24 -10.23
CA GLN A 311 -6.47 -4.11 -10.18
C GLN A 311 -7.06 -3.90 -8.79
N LEU A 312 -7.48 -4.98 -8.11
CA LEU A 312 -7.97 -4.93 -6.72
C LEU A 312 -6.87 -4.45 -5.77
N GLY A 313 -5.63 -4.92 -5.94
CA GLY A 313 -4.48 -4.46 -5.17
C GLY A 313 -4.20 -2.97 -5.30
N VAL A 314 -4.27 -2.42 -6.53
CA VAL A 314 -4.05 -0.99 -6.80
C VAL A 314 -5.20 -0.11 -6.30
N LYS A 315 -6.45 -0.57 -6.43
CA LYS A 315 -7.65 0.19 -6.00
C LYS A 315 -7.92 0.08 -4.49
N SER A 316 -7.33 -0.89 -3.81
CA SER A 316 -7.55 -1.15 -2.38
C SER A 316 -6.86 -0.13 -1.48
N ARG A 317 -7.63 0.46 -0.57
CA ARG A 317 -7.16 1.45 0.43
C ARG A 317 -6.40 0.81 1.61
N SER A 318 -6.48 -0.52 1.78
CA SER A 318 -5.79 -1.28 2.83
C SER A 318 -5.77 -2.79 2.52
N THR A 319 -4.95 -3.57 3.23
CA THR A 319 -4.96 -5.05 3.15
C THR A 319 -6.29 -5.68 3.56
N VAL A 320 -7.00 -5.05 4.50
CA VAL A 320 -8.33 -5.50 4.93
C VAL A 320 -9.36 -5.19 3.85
N HIS A 321 -9.27 -4.01 3.22
CA HIS A 321 -10.11 -3.67 2.09
C HIS A 321 -9.87 -4.61 0.90
N LEU A 322 -8.61 -4.94 0.59
CA LEU A 322 -8.27 -5.96 -0.41
C LEU A 322 -8.87 -7.32 -0.05
N ALA A 323 -8.73 -7.76 1.20
CA ALA A 323 -9.31 -9.02 1.66
C ALA A 323 -10.84 -9.03 1.56
N ILE A 324 -11.51 -7.91 1.90
CA ILE A 324 -12.97 -7.76 1.76
C ILE A 324 -13.37 -7.83 0.27
N GLN A 325 -12.63 -7.16 -0.62
CA GLN A 325 -12.90 -7.22 -2.05
C GLN A 325 -12.71 -8.64 -2.60
N MET A 326 -11.64 -9.32 -2.21
CA MET A 326 -11.42 -10.72 -2.58
C MET A 326 -12.52 -11.64 -2.05
N ILE A 327 -12.97 -11.46 -0.80
CA ILE A 327 -14.09 -12.21 -0.21
C ILE A 327 -15.36 -11.99 -1.03
N ARG A 328 -15.70 -10.74 -1.36
CA ARG A 328 -16.88 -10.42 -2.18
C ARG A 328 -16.81 -11.04 -3.57
N SER A 329 -15.64 -11.04 -4.21
CA SER A 329 -15.46 -11.70 -5.51
C SER A 329 -15.60 -13.22 -5.42
N MET A 330 -15.06 -13.84 -4.35
CA MET A 330 -15.27 -15.27 -4.08
C MET A 330 -16.74 -15.61 -3.82
N GLU A 331 -17.44 -14.81 -3.01
CA GLU A 331 -18.87 -14.98 -2.71
C GLU A 331 -19.73 -14.86 -3.98
N LYS A 332 -19.31 -14.04 -4.94
CA LYS A 332 -19.99 -13.88 -6.23
C LYS A 332 -19.74 -15.06 -7.18
N GLU A 333 -18.49 -15.56 -7.27
CA GLU A 333 -18.12 -16.53 -8.30
C GLU A 333 -18.20 -18.00 -7.88
N LEU A 334 -18.07 -18.33 -6.59
CA LEU A 334 -18.24 -19.72 -6.13
C LEU A 334 -19.62 -20.31 -6.49
N PRO A 335 -20.73 -19.57 -6.34
CA PRO A 335 -22.04 -20.05 -6.81
C PRO A 335 -22.11 -20.28 -8.31
N MET A 336 -21.49 -19.39 -9.10
CA MET A 336 -21.46 -19.51 -10.55
C MET A 336 -20.66 -20.74 -10.99
N LEU A 337 -19.52 -20.97 -10.34
CA LEU A 337 -18.71 -22.17 -10.55
C LEU A 337 -19.50 -23.43 -10.19
N ALA A 338 -20.17 -23.45 -9.04
CA ALA A 338 -20.99 -24.59 -8.62
C ALA A 338 -22.02 -24.95 -9.69
N GLN A 339 -22.74 -23.95 -10.22
CA GLN A 339 -23.71 -24.14 -11.29
C GLN A 339 -23.08 -24.72 -12.56
N GLN A 340 -21.95 -24.16 -13.01
CA GLN A 340 -21.24 -24.65 -14.21
C GLN A 340 -20.75 -26.09 -14.06
N LEU A 341 -20.30 -26.48 -12.86
CA LEU A 341 -19.86 -27.85 -12.59
C LEU A 341 -21.03 -28.84 -12.54
N ILE A 342 -22.21 -28.41 -12.05
CA ILE A 342 -23.43 -29.24 -12.01
C ILE A 342 -24.01 -29.47 -13.42
N GLU A 343 -23.97 -28.44 -14.27
CA GLU A 343 -24.56 -28.47 -15.61
C GLU A 343 -23.73 -29.26 -16.63
N ASN A 344 -22.42 -29.40 -16.40
CA ASN A 344 -21.52 -30.08 -17.32
C ASN A 344 -21.15 -31.49 -16.84
N ASP A 345 -21.61 -32.50 -17.57
CA ASP A 345 -21.38 -33.91 -17.33
C ASP A 345 -19.89 -34.32 -17.25
N GLU A 346 -18.99 -33.53 -17.86
CA GLU A 346 -17.53 -33.68 -17.78
C GLU A 346 -17.02 -33.74 -16.33
N PHE A 347 -17.69 -33.04 -15.41
CA PHE A 347 -17.23 -32.87 -14.03
C PHE A 347 -17.88 -33.83 -13.01
N LYS A 348 -18.71 -34.78 -13.46
CA LYS A 348 -19.43 -35.74 -12.59
C LYS A 348 -18.55 -36.53 -11.62
N HIS A 349 -17.31 -36.81 -12.01
CA HIS A 349 -16.37 -37.63 -11.22
C HIS A 349 -15.31 -36.81 -10.49
N VAL A 350 -15.44 -35.48 -10.48
CA VAL A 350 -14.56 -34.60 -9.70
C VAL A 350 -14.88 -34.78 -8.23
N LYS A 351 -13.86 -35.05 -7.41
CA LYS A 351 -14.02 -35.24 -5.96
C LYS A 351 -13.86 -33.96 -5.14
N ALA A 352 -13.05 -33.02 -5.61
CA ALA A 352 -12.71 -31.84 -4.83
C ALA A 352 -12.29 -30.63 -5.67
N LEU A 353 -12.52 -29.44 -5.10
CA LEU A 353 -11.81 -28.22 -5.47
C LEU A 353 -10.43 -28.20 -4.81
N TYR A 354 -9.44 -27.72 -5.55
CA TYR A 354 -8.04 -27.66 -5.14
C TYR A 354 -7.45 -26.30 -5.51
N GLY A 355 -6.61 -25.74 -4.66
CA GLY A 355 -5.87 -24.52 -4.96
C GLY A 355 -4.61 -24.38 -4.12
N VAL A 356 -3.69 -23.52 -4.57
CA VAL A 356 -2.50 -23.17 -3.79
C VAL A 356 -2.50 -21.67 -3.54
N SER A 357 -2.44 -21.27 -2.27
CA SER A 357 -2.45 -19.85 -1.90
C SER A 357 -1.53 -19.57 -0.72
N MET A 358 -0.96 -18.36 -0.69
CA MET A 358 -0.25 -17.85 0.48
C MET A 358 -1.18 -17.13 1.47
N ILE A 359 -2.45 -16.95 1.12
CA ILE A 359 -3.48 -16.36 1.98
C ILE A 359 -4.19 -17.50 2.71
N ASN A 360 -3.71 -17.80 3.92
CA ASN A 360 -4.23 -18.89 4.76
C ASN A 360 -5.31 -18.45 5.76
N ARG A 361 -5.74 -17.19 5.71
CA ARG A 361 -6.82 -16.64 6.55
C ARG A 361 -7.97 -16.22 5.64
N GLY A 362 -9.13 -16.84 5.80
CA GLY A 362 -10.29 -16.61 4.93
C GLY A 362 -10.80 -17.86 4.21
N PRO A 363 -9.95 -18.71 3.60
CA PRO A 363 -10.42 -19.89 2.85
C PRO A 363 -11.29 -20.84 3.66
N LYS A 364 -10.99 -21.01 4.96
CA LYS A 364 -11.83 -21.81 5.88
C LYS A 364 -13.28 -21.32 5.96
N LYS A 365 -13.56 -20.03 5.76
CA LYS A 365 -14.93 -19.48 5.75
C LYS A 365 -15.73 -19.93 4.54
N PHE A 366 -15.05 -20.36 3.48
CA PHE A 366 -15.66 -20.88 2.26
C PHE A 366 -15.67 -22.42 2.25
N GLY A 367 -15.27 -23.09 3.34
CA GLY A 367 -15.22 -24.56 3.39
C GLY A 367 -13.91 -25.20 2.94
N PHE A 368 -12.85 -24.41 2.70
CA PHE A 368 -11.54 -25.00 2.38
C PHE A 368 -10.79 -25.48 3.62
N SER A 369 -10.39 -26.74 3.62
CA SER A 369 -9.35 -27.29 4.50
C SER A 369 -7.98 -26.75 4.05
N ILE A 370 -7.14 -26.37 5.00
CA ILE A 370 -5.82 -25.78 4.73
C ILE A 370 -4.74 -26.77 5.15
N LEU A 371 -3.95 -27.24 4.19
CA LEU A 371 -2.91 -28.24 4.36
C LEU A 371 -1.54 -27.69 3.98
N ASP A 372 -0.50 -28.28 4.57
CA ASP A 372 0.87 -28.00 4.19
C ASP A 372 1.17 -28.49 2.77
N LEU A 373 1.86 -27.65 1.99
CA LEU A 373 2.30 -28.03 0.66
C LEU A 373 3.47 -29.03 0.81
N PRO A 374 3.39 -30.24 0.24
CA PRO A 374 4.44 -31.24 0.38
C PRO A 374 5.80 -30.71 -0.10
N GLU A 375 6.87 -31.09 0.59
CA GLU A 375 8.21 -30.64 0.23
C GLU A 375 8.65 -31.20 -1.13
N GLY A 376 9.30 -30.38 -1.94
CA GLY A 376 9.73 -30.76 -3.28
C GLY A 376 9.98 -29.57 -4.20
N TRP A 377 10.32 -29.85 -5.46
CA TRP A 377 10.62 -28.83 -6.48
C TRP A 377 9.43 -27.91 -6.75
N PHE A 378 8.22 -28.45 -6.82
CA PHE A 378 6.99 -27.69 -6.98
C PHE A 378 6.75 -26.70 -5.83
N SER A 379 6.99 -27.12 -4.59
CA SER A 379 6.87 -26.24 -3.41
C SER A 379 7.92 -25.14 -3.41
N LYS A 380 9.16 -25.43 -3.83
CA LYS A 380 10.23 -24.42 -3.96
C LYS A 380 9.93 -23.39 -5.06
N SER A 381 9.54 -23.83 -6.26
CA SER A 381 9.23 -22.92 -7.36
C SER A 381 7.98 -22.08 -7.07
N THR A 382 6.93 -22.69 -6.49
CA THR A 382 5.70 -22.00 -6.11
C THR A 382 5.95 -20.95 -5.01
N LYS A 383 6.84 -21.23 -4.04
CA LYS A 383 7.29 -20.24 -3.05
C LYS A 383 7.95 -19.03 -3.70
N VAL A 384 8.78 -19.23 -4.72
CA VAL A 384 9.46 -18.14 -5.44
C VAL A 384 8.44 -17.32 -6.24
N TYR A 385 7.61 -17.99 -7.05
CA TYR A 385 6.59 -17.34 -7.86
C TYR A 385 5.61 -16.51 -7.01
N LEU A 386 5.02 -17.11 -5.99
CA LEU A 386 4.03 -16.43 -5.15
C LEU A 386 4.66 -15.29 -4.33
N LYS A 387 5.96 -15.37 -3.97
CA LYS A 387 6.69 -14.24 -3.38
C LYS A 387 6.85 -13.08 -4.35
N ILE A 388 7.16 -13.35 -5.62
CA ILE A 388 7.24 -12.32 -6.67
C ILE A 388 5.87 -11.68 -6.85
N LEU A 389 4.83 -12.50 -6.97
CA LEU A 389 3.44 -12.06 -7.12
C LEU A 389 2.97 -11.20 -5.95
N LEU A 390 3.20 -11.61 -4.70
CA LEU A 390 2.89 -10.78 -3.52
C LEU A 390 3.66 -9.47 -3.51
N ASN A 391 4.91 -9.44 -3.97
CA ASN A 391 5.70 -8.21 -4.04
C ASN A 391 5.10 -7.21 -5.04
N ILE A 392 4.57 -7.72 -6.16
CA ILE A 392 3.91 -6.93 -7.21
C ILE A 392 2.54 -6.44 -6.75
N ILE A 393 1.74 -7.29 -6.11
CA ILE A 393 0.33 -7.02 -5.76
C ILE A 393 0.21 -6.26 -4.43
N HIS A 394 1.08 -6.55 -3.46
CA HIS A 394 1.06 -5.87 -2.18
C HIS A 394 2.49 -5.70 -1.61
N PRO A 395 3.15 -4.55 -1.83
CA PRO A 395 4.58 -4.41 -1.52
C PRO A 395 4.93 -4.49 -0.02
N THR A 396 3.98 -4.71 0.92
CA THR A 396 4.28 -5.01 2.34
C THR A 396 4.36 -6.52 2.62
N GLY A 397 4.12 -7.39 1.63
CA GLY A 397 4.17 -8.85 1.78
C GLY A 397 5.51 -9.35 2.31
N GLN A 398 6.61 -8.63 2.03
CA GLN A 398 7.93 -8.94 2.56
C GLN A 398 8.13 -8.59 4.04
N GLU A 399 7.43 -7.61 4.59
CA GLU A 399 7.56 -7.28 6.02
C GLU A 399 6.87 -8.32 6.90
N ARG A 400 5.77 -8.93 6.43
CA ARG A 400 5.13 -10.07 7.11
C ARG A 400 5.97 -11.36 7.07
N LEU A 401 6.90 -11.50 6.12
CA LEU A 401 7.85 -12.62 6.10
C LEU A 401 8.87 -12.55 7.25
N LYS A 402 9.11 -11.36 7.82
CA LYS A 402 10.04 -11.14 8.93
C LYS A 402 9.41 -11.38 10.30
N ASP A 403 8.14 -11.01 10.50
CA ASP A 403 7.46 -11.11 11.80
C ASP A 403 6.72 -12.44 12.03
N SER A 404 6.46 -13.23 10.98
CA SER A 404 5.89 -14.58 11.09
C SER A 404 6.13 -15.38 9.79
N PRO A 405 7.35 -15.88 9.53
CA PRO A 405 7.64 -16.66 8.32
C PRO A 405 6.71 -17.88 8.11
N SER A 406 6.13 -18.41 9.20
CA SER A 406 5.15 -19.50 9.18
C SER A 406 3.74 -19.13 8.68
N LYS A 407 3.41 -17.83 8.55
CA LYS A 407 2.06 -17.36 8.18
C LYS A 407 1.90 -16.99 6.70
N LEU A 408 2.96 -16.97 5.91
CA LEU A 408 2.94 -16.72 4.45
C LEU A 408 3.67 -17.85 3.70
N VAL A 409 3.49 -19.07 4.18
CA VAL A 409 3.90 -20.27 3.47
C VAL A 409 2.77 -20.62 2.50
N PRO A 410 3.05 -20.91 1.22
CA PRO A 410 2.05 -21.49 0.33
C PRO A 410 1.42 -22.71 0.98
N LYS A 411 0.11 -22.67 1.14
CA LYS A 411 -0.68 -23.78 1.64
C LYS A 411 -1.53 -24.32 0.51
N MET A 412 -1.71 -25.62 0.56
CA MET A 412 -2.71 -26.31 -0.25
C MET A 412 -4.08 -26.04 0.38
N MET A 413 -5.07 -25.74 -0.44
CA MET A 413 -6.45 -25.55 -0.03
C MET A 413 -7.29 -26.58 -0.76
N ILE A 414 -8.08 -27.34 -0.03
CA ILE A 414 -8.95 -28.38 -0.61
C ILE A 414 -10.36 -28.21 -0.05
N MET A 415 -11.36 -28.36 -0.90
CA MET A 415 -12.76 -28.41 -0.50
C MET A 415 -13.42 -29.60 -1.19
N PRO A 416 -14.13 -30.48 -0.47
CA PRO A 416 -14.97 -31.51 -1.09
C PRO A 416 -15.98 -30.87 -2.02
N LEU A 417 -16.20 -31.47 -3.20
CA LEU A 417 -17.10 -30.87 -4.17
C LEU A 417 -18.55 -30.85 -3.68
N GLU A 418 -18.92 -31.82 -2.83
CA GLU A 418 -20.23 -31.87 -2.19
C GLU A 418 -20.49 -30.63 -1.32
N TYR A 419 -19.46 -30.14 -0.61
CA TYR A 419 -19.58 -28.94 0.22
C TYR A 419 -19.91 -27.71 -0.64
N LEU A 420 -19.24 -27.58 -1.80
CA LEU A 420 -19.51 -26.50 -2.75
C LEU A 420 -20.98 -26.52 -3.19
N TYR A 421 -21.51 -27.69 -3.53
CA TYR A 421 -22.89 -27.83 -3.97
C TYR A 421 -23.89 -27.52 -2.85
N GLU A 422 -23.65 -27.97 -1.63
CA GLU A 422 -24.55 -27.74 -0.50
C GLU A 422 -24.61 -26.27 -0.06
N HIS A 423 -23.49 -25.55 -0.13
CA HIS A 423 -23.37 -24.22 0.49
C HIS A 423 -23.34 -23.06 -0.51
N HIS A 424 -23.04 -23.34 -1.78
CA HIS A 424 -22.85 -22.30 -2.79
C HIS A 424 -23.74 -22.47 -4.03
N ALA A 425 -24.36 -23.63 -4.28
CA ALA A 425 -25.36 -23.72 -5.34
C ALA A 425 -26.62 -22.91 -4.97
N VAL A 426 -27.17 -22.16 -5.93
CA VAL A 426 -28.45 -21.45 -5.72
C VAL A 426 -29.53 -22.50 -5.49
N SER A 427 -30.33 -22.31 -4.42
CA SER A 427 -31.46 -23.17 -4.03
C SER A 427 -32.33 -23.50 -5.26
N GLY A 428 -32.17 -24.72 -5.79
CA GLY A 428 -32.82 -25.15 -7.03
C GLY A 428 -32.20 -26.40 -7.66
N SER A 429 -30.96 -26.78 -7.35
CA SER A 429 -30.37 -28.01 -7.90
C SER A 429 -30.80 -29.25 -7.07
N HIS A 430 -31.92 -29.86 -7.43
CA HIS A 430 -32.47 -31.11 -6.85
C HIS A 430 -31.58 -32.36 -7.02
N ARG A 431 -30.28 -32.24 -7.34
CA ARG A 431 -29.39 -33.39 -7.61
C ARG A 431 -28.73 -34.03 -6.38
N PHE A 432 -28.75 -33.39 -5.20
CA PHE A 432 -28.11 -33.91 -3.98
C PHE A 432 -28.92 -33.74 -2.69
N SER A 433 -30.26 -33.63 -2.77
CA SER A 433 -31.10 -33.69 -1.57
C SER A 433 -31.29 -35.12 -1.11
N ASN A 434 -30.40 -35.64 -0.27
CA ASN A 434 -30.69 -36.81 0.57
C ASN A 434 -30.51 -36.41 2.05
N PRO A 435 -31.57 -35.91 2.73
CA PRO A 435 -31.48 -35.41 4.08
C PRO A 435 -31.67 -36.55 5.08
N THR A 436 -30.64 -37.37 5.29
CA THR A 436 -30.66 -38.38 6.37
C THR A 436 -29.29 -38.52 7.02
N LYS A 437 -28.85 -37.49 7.76
CA LYS A 437 -28.03 -37.67 8.99
C LYS A 437 -27.70 -36.44 9.85
N ILE A 438 -28.13 -35.22 9.51
CA ILE A 438 -27.63 -34.00 10.19
C ILE A 438 -28.58 -33.45 11.29
N GLN A 439 -29.71 -34.11 11.59
CA GLN A 439 -30.56 -33.69 12.72
C GLN A 439 -30.11 -34.19 14.11
N LYS A 440 -28.97 -34.91 14.23
CA LYS A 440 -28.52 -35.45 15.53
C LYS A 440 -27.32 -34.77 16.19
N ILE A 441 -26.70 -33.77 15.57
CA ILE A 441 -25.48 -33.13 16.13
C ILE A 441 -25.78 -31.75 16.75
N VAL A 442 -26.88 -31.08 16.37
CA VAL A 442 -27.22 -29.74 16.89
C VAL A 442 -28.02 -29.77 18.21
N SER A 443 -28.47 -30.94 18.68
CA SER A 443 -29.27 -31.04 19.92
C SER A 443 -28.52 -31.56 21.16
N VAL A 444 -27.22 -31.85 21.08
CA VAL A 444 -26.47 -32.47 22.21
C VAL A 444 -25.49 -31.49 22.90
N GLU A 445 -25.06 -30.39 22.26
CA GLU A 445 -24.11 -29.45 22.88
C GLU A 445 -24.74 -28.30 23.69
N ASN A 446 -26.07 -28.15 23.69
CA ASN A 446 -26.75 -27.08 24.45
C ASN A 446 -27.29 -27.50 25.84
N ARG A 447 -26.79 -28.59 26.43
CA ARG A 447 -27.23 -29.03 27.78
C ARG A 447 -26.19 -29.02 28.90
N ASN A 448 -24.93 -28.72 28.66
CA ASN A 448 -23.92 -28.68 29.72
C ASN A 448 -23.18 -27.34 29.73
N LEU A 449 -23.79 -26.33 30.36
CA LEU A 449 -23.12 -25.19 31.03
C LEU A 449 -24.20 -24.33 31.73
N LYS A 450 -24.86 -24.91 32.73
CA LYS A 450 -25.45 -24.21 33.87
C LYS A 450 -25.26 -25.10 35.10
N LEU A 451 -24.16 -24.85 35.82
CA LEU A 451 -24.02 -24.89 37.27
C LEU A 451 -22.62 -24.33 37.60
#